data_AF-A0A517P311-F1
#
_entry.id   AF-A0A517P311-F1
#
_cell.length_a   1.000
_cell.length_b   1.000
_cell.length_c   1.000
_cell.angle_alpha   90.00
_cell.angle_beta   90.00
_cell.angle_gamma   90.00
#
_symmetry.space_group_name_H-M   'P 1'
#
loop_
_entity.id
_entity.type
_entity.pdbx_description
1 polymer ?
#
loop_
_entity_poly.entity_id
_entity_poly.type
_entity_poly.pdbx_seq_one_letter_code
_entity_poly.pdbx_strand_id
1 'polypeptide(L)'
;MTAFFIKTESSAVGPFTGIELREAALSRIITTSSLIGPSRKGPWTVATDTGLFSTAKTPLPHPDGVHVPQYHVRGLSFVAEGPFKLRELIGFAARGMLLAEASLQSDLSPEWMPIDRIPILSACLTGEMVLVSETGRMVRQTTQTGETSRIDQQHAVGDAKNVGDMGKTRVPVEVARDQAKRFKQKSASAASEQSNHDAPLLSTGSFQDTPQVVGPDVCSEAAGEPKEIEEGTEAAPRWRQHSVRWEGLNSKISLSSLYVFRRVAMFVICVALLSASIATAFSHWRQIGLKPQQIIGSWIAEDDSFSLTFYEDGNCVVFNPSGNSWSGEYEWTVRTHDQQLLADNEEATTQIAATEPDDVVGDVRPTDGYVRFRSSALEPTFVGGKELSDAFLRLSGNELQLGYLTTVHWRDGEKRMEAGWIKLGQQHPSGLEPLSALAEMEFEPPPKIGFATERSPHVSVVAMQLMTQYETGAASSDRSDGLCYSVRAHADFLLQQFGAPDEARPVLPFDLARLPKGADFQESQAVRYGVLRLVLSSEGKLQHISVVQ
;
A
#
# COMPACT_ATOMS: atom_id res chain seq x y z
N MET A 1 41.44 -19.27 2.97
CA MET A 1 40.52 -18.78 1.92
C MET A 1 40.62 -17.26 1.88
N THR A 2 40.40 -16.62 0.73
CA THR A 2 40.29 -15.15 0.67
C THR A 2 38.95 -14.73 1.26
N ALA A 3 38.98 -13.79 2.21
CA ALA A 3 37.80 -13.23 2.84
C ALA A 3 37.48 -11.86 2.23
N PHE A 4 36.19 -11.61 2.02
CA PHE A 4 35.68 -10.36 1.47
C PHE A 4 34.62 -9.76 2.41
N PHE A 5 34.44 -8.45 2.34
CA PHE A 5 33.44 -7.71 3.09
C PHE A 5 32.70 -6.78 2.14
N ILE A 6 31.41 -6.57 2.39
CA ILE A 6 30.57 -5.63 1.65
C ILE A 6 30.27 -4.46 2.57
N LYS A 7 30.52 -3.24 2.11
CA LYS A 7 30.16 -2.02 2.82
C LYS A 7 28.70 -1.67 2.53
N THR A 8 27.91 -1.56 3.60
CA THR A 8 26.51 -1.08 3.58
C THR A 8 26.48 0.40 3.99
N GLU A 9 25.29 0.96 4.20
CA GLU A 9 25.15 2.32 4.74
C GLU A 9 25.60 2.41 6.20
N SER A 10 25.34 1.38 6.99
CA SER A 10 25.56 1.33 8.45
C SER A 10 26.83 0.59 8.88
N SER A 11 27.29 -0.41 8.12
CA SER A 11 28.30 -1.37 8.58
C SER A 11 29.21 -1.90 7.46
N ALA A 12 30.02 -2.91 7.79
CA ALA A 12 30.83 -3.69 6.87
C ALA A 12 30.59 -5.19 7.15
N VAL A 13 29.73 -5.80 6.34
CA VAL A 13 29.19 -7.16 6.53
C VAL A 13 30.15 -8.19 5.95
N GLY A 14 30.19 -9.39 6.55
CA GLY A 14 31.13 -10.47 6.23
C GLY A 14 31.98 -10.90 7.44
N PRO A 15 32.93 -11.83 7.27
CA PRO A 15 33.54 -12.21 6.00
C PRO A 15 32.69 -13.14 5.14
N PHE A 16 32.79 -12.96 3.82
CA PHE A 16 32.25 -13.83 2.78
C PHE A 16 33.37 -14.47 1.96
N THR A 17 33.09 -15.63 1.37
CA THR A 17 33.90 -16.28 0.34
C THR A 17 33.66 -15.68 -1.04
N GLY A 18 34.55 -15.98 -2.00
CA GLY A 18 34.36 -15.61 -3.41
C GLY A 18 33.18 -16.30 -4.09
N ILE A 19 32.74 -17.47 -3.58
CA ILE A 19 31.55 -18.17 -4.07
C ILE A 19 30.29 -17.43 -3.61
N GLU A 20 30.20 -17.10 -2.32
CA GLU A 20 29.08 -16.33 -1.75
C GLU A 20 28.92 -14.96 -2.43
N LEU A 21 30.01 -14.20 -2.64
CA LEU A 21 29.94 -12.93 -3.38
C LEU A 21 29.34 -13.11 -4.78
N ARG A 22 29.73 -14.16 -5.50
CA ARG A 22 29.30 -14.35 -6.89
C ARG A 22 27.88 -14.88 -6.98
N GLU A 23 27.47 -15.78 -6.08
CA GLU A 23 26.07 -16.19 -5.93
C GLU A 23 25.17 -15.00 -5.52
N ALA A 24 25.65 -14.11 -4.65
CA ALA A 24 24.94 -12.89 -4.25
C ALA A 24 24.85 -11.82 -5.37
N ALA A 25 25.81 -11.78 -6.30
CA ALA A 25 25.72 -10.98 -7.52
C ALA A 25 24.74 -11.61 -8.53
N LEU A 26 24.78 -12.94 -8.70
CA LEU A 26 23.85 -13.68 -9.56
C LEU A 26 22.40 -13.61 -9.06
N SER A 27 22.17 -13.52 -7.74
CA SER A 27 20.85 -13.31 -7.12
C SER A 27 20.44 -11.83 -6.99
N ARG A 28 21.22 -10.88 -7.53
CA ARG A 28 20.96 -9.42 -7.56
C ARG A 28 20.93 -8.73 -6.19
N ILE A 29 21.60 -9.27 -5.17
CA ILE A 29 21.85 -8.58 -3.89
C ILE A 29 23.05 -7.63 -4.03
N ILE A 30 24.12 -8.11 -4.67
CA ILE A 30 25.26 -7.27 -5.04
C ILE A 30 24.98 -6.64 -6.40
N THR A 31 25.18 -5.33 -6.51
CA THR A 31 25.04 -4.55 -7.75
C THR A 31 26.40 -4.06 -8.23
N THR A 32 26.47 -3.53 -9.45
CA THR A 32 27.69 -2.93 -9.98
C THR A 32 28.25 -1.80 -9.12
N SER A 33 27.41 -1.08 -8.37
CA SER A 33 27.81 0.02 -7.49
C SER A 33 28.13 -0.40 -6.06
N SER A 34 27.92 -1.66 -5.69
CA SER A 34 28.25 -2.17 -4.35
C SER A 34 29.75 -2.06 -4.06
N LEU A 35 30.11 -1.70 -2.82
CA LEU A 35 31.50 -1.53 -2.40
C LEU A 35 31.99 -2.79 -1.67
N ILE A 36 33.07 -3.38 -2.17
CA ILE A 36 33.66 -4.64 -1.69
C ILE A 36 35.11 -4.38 -1.26
N GLY A 37 35.55 -4.99 -0.16
CA GLY A 37 36.91 -4.85 0.35
C GLY A 37 37.45 -6.13 1.01
N PRO A 38 38.79 -6.24 1.19
CA PRO A 38 39.42 -7.39 1.84
C PRO A 38 39.36 -7.34 3.38
N SER A 39 38.86 -6.24 3.97
CA SER A 39 38.68 -6.09 5.41
C SER A 39 37.45 -5.22 5.73
N ARG A 40 36.93 -5.30 6.97
CA ARG A 40 35.89 -4.39 7.48
C ARG A 40 36.28 -2.90 7.49
N LYS A 41 37.54 -2.55 7.19
CA LYS A 41 38.04 -1.17 7.08
C LYS A 41 38.39 -0.77 5.64
N GLY A 42 38.14 -1.64 4.67
CA GLY A 42 38.59 -1.47 3.29
C GLY A 42 40.01 -1.99 3.03
N PRO A 43 40.72 -1.50 1.99
CA PRO A 43 40.25 -0.53 0.99
C PRO A 43 38.96 -1.01 0.29
N TRP A 44 38.15 -0.06 -0.16
CA TRP A 44 36.86 -0.32 -0.80
C TRP A 44 36.97 -0.12 -2.30
N THR A 45 36.57 -1.15 -3.05
CA THR A 45 36.58 -1.19 -4.52
C THR A 45 35.15 -1.39 -5.02
N VAL A 46 34.80 -0.77 -6.14
CA VAL A 46 33.47 -0.91 -6.75
C VAL A 46 33.35 -2.30 -7.39
N ALA A 47 32.20 -2.97 -7.25
CA ALA A 47 32.06 -4.38 -7.60
C ALA A 47 32.24 -4.69 -9.11
N THR A 48 32.12 -3.70 -10.00
CA THR A 48 32.56 -3.83 -11.41
C THR A 48 34.02 -4.21 -11.54
N ASP A 49 34.86 -3.66 -10.66
CA ASP A 49 36.32 -3.68 -10.78
C ASP A 49 36.92 -4.93 -10.09
N THR A 50 36.09 -5.75 -9.44
CA THR A 50 36.47 -7.00 -8.75
C THR A 50 36.25 -8.25 -9.61
N GLY A 51 35.82 -8.12 -10.86
CA GLY A 51 35.57 -9.24 -11.77
C GLY A 51 34.30 -10.05 -11.45
N LEU A 52 33.36 -9.48 -10.69
CA LEU A 52 32.02 -10.05 -10.48
C LEU A 52 31.07 -9.76 -11.64
N PHE A 53 31.30 -8.70 -12.42
CA PHE A 53 30.43 -8.25 -13.50
C PHE A 53 31.19 -8.14 -14.84
N SER A 54 30.45 -8.25 -15.93
CA SER A 54 30.93 -8.00 -17.28
C SER A 54 31.06 -6.50 -17.57
N THR A 55 31.70 -6.14 -18.69
CA THR A 55 31.68 -4.77 -19.23
C THR A 55 30.27 -4.27 -19.52
N ALA A 56 29.32 -5.16 -19.79
CA ALA A 56 27.90 -4.87 -19.96
C ALA A 56 27.10 -4.84 -18.64
N LYS A 57 27.78 -4.77 -17.48
CA LYS A 57 27.18 -4.72 -16.13
C LYS A 57 26.36 -5.94 -15.72
N THR A 58 26.41 -7.04 -16.48
CA THR A 58 25.76 -8.30 -16.10
C THR A 58 26.63 -9.12 -15.14
N PRO A 59 26.07 -9.78 -14.10
CA PRO A 59 26.83 -10.69 -13.24
C PRO A 59 27.48 -11.81 -14.06
N LEU A 60 28.75 -12.12 -13.79
CA LEU A 60 29.49 -13.18 -14.45
C LEU A 60 29.32 -14.52 -13.70
N PRO A 61 29.15 -15.66 -14.40
CA PRO A 61 29.10 -16.98 -13.79
C PRO A 61 30.43 -17.33 -13.10
N HIS A 62 30.44 -18.42 -12.33
CA HIS A 62 31.67 -18.93 -11.73
C HIS A 62 32.64 -19.40 -12.82
N PRO A 63 33.96 -19.24 -12.63
CA PRO A 63 34.96 -19.83 -13.52
C PRO A 63 34.82 -21.36 -13.63
N ASP A 64 35.22 -21.91 -14.77
CA ASP A 64 35.18 -23.36 -15.03
C ASP A 64 35.94 -24.15 -13.94
N GLY A 65 35.35 -25.26 -13.49
CA GLY A 65 35.90 -26.10 -12.43
C GLY A 65 35.62 -25.64 -10.99
N VAL A 66 34.97 -24.49 -10.77
CA VAL A 66 34.50 -24.09 -9.44
C VAL A 66 33.24 -24.87 -9.06
N HIS A 67 33.34 -25.69 -8.02
CA HIS A 67 32.18 -26.38 -7.43
C HIS A 67 31.38 -25.43 -6.54
N VAL A 68 30.14 -25.14 -6.92
CA VAL A 68 29.16 -24.45 -6.06
C VAL A 68 28.32 -25.51 -5.36
N PRO A 69 28.34 -25.61 -4.01
CA PRO A 69 27.55 -26.59 -3.29
C PRO A 69 26.05 -26.44 -3.53
N GLN A 70 25.36 -27.57 -3.67
CA GLN A 70 23.90 -27.66 -3.56
C GLN A 70 23.49 -27.94 -2.12
N TYR A 71 22.34 -27.40 -1.73
CA TYR A 71 21.83 -27.46 -0.37
C TYR A 71 20.42 -28.05 -0.37
N HIS A 72 20.24 -29.18 0.30
CA HIS A 72 18.93 -29.66 0.70
C HIS A 72 18.45 -28.79 1.87
N VAL A 73 17.24 -28.23 1.80
CA VAL A 73 16.70 -27.32 2.82
C VAL A 73 15.38 -27.83 3.37
N ARG A 74 15.21 -27.71 4.69
CA ARG A 74 13.96 -27.95 5.44
C ARG A 74 13.51 -26.65 6.12
N GLY A 75 12.20 -26.44 6.20
CA GLY A 75 11.62 -25.22 6.79
C GLY A 75 11.43 -24.08 5.78
N LEU A 76 11.09 -24.40 4.53
CA LEU A 76 10.56 -23.43 3.57
C LEU A 76 9.02 -23.50 3.61
N SER A 77 8.35 -22.35 3.61
CA SER A 77 6.89 -22.26 3.72
C SER A 77 6.12 -22.92 2.56
N PHE A 78 6.81 -23.19 1.43
CA PHE A 78 6.25 -23.68 0.18
C PHE A 78 6.82 -25.04 -0.28
N VAL A 79 7.84 -25.58 0.40
CA VAL A 79 8.46 -26.90 0.10
C VAL A 79 8.91 -27.57 1.40
N ALA A 80 8.44 -28.78 1.66
CA ALA A 80 8.80 -29.53 2.88
C ALA A 80 10.30 -29.87 2.94
N GLU A 81 10.86 -30.38 1.84
CA GLU A 81 12.30 -30.59 1.66
C GLU A 81 12.65 -30.57 0.16
N GLY A 82 13.76 -29.93 -0.22
CA GLY A 82 14.19 -29.87 -1.63
C GLY A 82 15.63 -29.37 -1.82
N PRO A 83 16.27 -29.66 -2.97
CA PRO A 83 17.61 -29.18 -3.31
C PRO A 83 17.57 -27.79 -3.97
N PHE A 84 18.43 -26.89 -3.50
CA PHE A 84 18.54 -25.50 -3.98
C PHE A 84 20.00 -25.08 -4.16
N LYS A 85 20.26 -24.12 -5.06
CA LYS A 85 21.57 -23.48 -5.19
C LYS A 85 21.68 -22.30 -4.24
N LEU A 86 22.91 -21.94 -3.86
CA LEU A 86 23.15 -20.87 -2.89
C LEU A 86 22.52 -19.53 -3.28
N ARG A 87 22.59 -19.12 -4.55
CA ARG A 87 21.89 -17.94 -5.10
C ARG A 87 20.37 -17.96 -4.92
N GLU A 88 19.74 -19.13 -4.96
CA GLU A 88 18.29 -19.29 -4.76
C GLU A 88 17.96 -19.09 -3.28
N LEU A 89 18.74 -19.69 -2.38
CA LEU A 89 18.61 -19.48 -0.93
C LEU A 89 18.90 -18.02 -0.50
N ILE A 90 19.92 -17.38 -1.06
CA ILE A 90 20.18 -15.94 -0.87
C ILE A 90 18.94 -15.14 -1.33
N GLY A 91 18.37 -15.51 -2.47
CA GLY A 91 17.15 -14.91 -3.00
C GLY A 91 15.91 -15.11 -2.12
N PHE A 92 15.79 -16.24 -1.41
CA PHE A 92 14.69 -16.46 -0.45
C PHE A 92 14.93 -15.70 0.86
N ALA A 93 16.17 -15.72 1.38
CA ALA A 93 16.57 -14.99 2.59
C ALA A 93 16.28 -13.48 2.46
N ALA A 94 16.75 -12.84 1.39
CA ALA A 94 16.56 -11.41 1.15
C ALA A 94 15.12 -11.02 0.74
N ARG A 95 14.19 -11.99 0.64
CA ARG A 95 12.74 -11.75 0.48
C ARG A 95 11.93 -12.01 1.75
N GLY A 96 12.55 -12.58 2.80
CA GLY A 96 11.82 -13.11 3.97
C GLY A 96 11.07 -14.43 3.69
N MET A 97 11.42 -15.15 2.62
CA MET A 97 10.81 -16.46 2.27
C MET A 97 11.55 -17.66 2.91
N LEU A 98 12.58 -17.38 3.72
CA LEU A 98 13.45 -18.35 4.36
C LEU A 98 13.39 -18.10 5.87
N LEU A 99 12.90 -19.08 6.63
CA LEU A 99 12.73 -18.96 8.08
C LEU A 99 14.09 -19.04 8.80
N ALA A 100 14.21 -18.43 9.98
CA ALA A 100 15.47 -18.41 10.73
C ALA A 100 15.82 -19.77 11.34
N GLU A 101 14.78 -20.54 11.69
CA GLU A 101 14.80 -21.93 12.14
C GLU A 101 15.00 -22.95 11.01
N ALA A 102 15.09 -22.50 9.75
CA ALA A 102 15.38 -23.38 8.62
C ALA A 102 16.74 -24.07 8.80
N SER A 103 16.84 -25.30 8.30
CA SER A 103 18.07 -26.09 8.34
C SER A 103 18.44 -26.56 6.95
N LEU A 104 19.74 -26.69 6.71
CA LEU A 104 20.29 -27.10 5.43
C LEU A 104 21.34 -28.21 5.57
N GLN A 105 21.43 -29.06 4.56
CA GLN A 105 22.43 -30.10 4.40
C GLN A 105 23.11 -29.88 3.04
N SER A 106 24.44 -29.83 3.02
CA SER A 106 25.20 -29.67 1.78
C SER A 106 25.45 -31.02 1.13
N ASP A 107 25.45 -31.06 -0.19
CA ASP A 107 26.06 -32.14 -0.98
C ASP A 107 27.48 -32.54 -0.52
N LEU A 108 28.25 -31.59 0.06
CA LEU A 108 29.58 -31.81 0.63
C LEU A 108 29.59 -32.23 2.11
N SER A 109 28.45 -32.23 2.82
CA SER A 109 28.38 -32.55 4.26
C SER A 109 27.05 -33.21 4.67
N PRO A 110 27.06 -34.43 5.21
CA PRO A 110 25.84 -35.12 5.66
C PRO A 110 25.23 -34.53 6.95
N GLU A 111 25.89 -33.58 7.63
CA GLU A 111 25.33 -32.90 8.80
C GLU A 111 24.28 -31.85 8.38
N TRP A 112 23.09 -31.92 8.97
CA TRP A 112 22.11 -30.83 8.92
C TRP A 112 22.56 -29.71 9.86
N MET A 113 22.77 -28.50 9.31
CA MET A 113 23.16 -27.32 10.06
C MET A 113 22.13 -26.18 9.94
N PRO A 114 22.01 -25.32 10.97
CA PRO A 114 21.19 -24.10 10.90
C PRO A 114 21.58 -23.21 9.72
N ILE A 115 20.60 -22.53 9.14
CA ILE A 115 20.78 -21.74 7.91
C ILE A 115 21.68 -20.51 8.10
N ASP A 116 21.77 -19.98 9.32
CA ASP A 116 22.64 -18.88 9.72
C ASP A 116 24.14 -19.23 9.73
N ARG A 117 24.51 -20.53 9.69
CA ARG A 117 25.91 -20.95 9.57
C ARG A 117 26.56 -20.57 8.23
N ILE A 118 25.78 -20.19 7.23
CA ILE A 118 26.29 -19.63 5.97
C ILE A 118 26.28 -18.09 6.09
N PRO A 119 27.44 -17.40 6.13
CA PRO A 119 27.52 -15.96 6.41
C PRO A 119 26.65 -15.09 5.49
N ILE A 120 26.61 -15.38 4.19
CA ILE A 120 25.77 -14.61 3.25
C ILE A 120 24.27 -14.78 3.48
N LEU A 121 23.81 -15.94 3.97
CA LEU A 121 22.41 -16.16 4.33
C LEU A 121 22.07 -15.45 5.64
N SER A 122 22.93 -15.57 6.66
CA SER A 122 22.82 -14.83 7.92
C SER A 122 22.65 -13.33 7.68
N ALA A 123 23.51 -12.73 6.84
CA ALA A 123 23.43 -11.30 6.47
C ALA A 123 22.13 -10.90 5.77
N CYS A 124 21.50 -11.80 5.01
CA CYS A 124 20.21 -11.53 4.36
C CYS A 124 19.04 -11.71 5.35
N LEU A 125 19.13 -12.67 6.27
CA LEU A 125 18.14 -12.95 7.32
C LEU A 125 18.11 -11.89 8.42
N THR A 126 19.22 -11.19 8.67
CA THR A 126 19.29 -10.03 9.58
C THR A 126 18.87 -8.71 8.90
N GLY A 127 18.64 -8.72 7.59
CA GLY A 127 18.36 -7.51 6.82
C GLY A 127 19.57 -6.58 6.66
N GLU A 128 20.79 -7.03 6.98
CA GLU A 128 22.03 -6.30 6.65
C GLU A 128 22.31 -6.29 5.14
N MET A 129 21.78 -7.27 4.40
CA MET A 129 21.82 -7.35 2.95
C MET A 129 20.41 -7.55 2.39
N VAL A 130 20.02 -6.67 1.46
CA VAL A 130 18.66 -6.56 0.92
C VAL A 130 18.68 -6.67 -0.61
N LEU A 131 17.56 -7.04 -1.22
CA LEU A 131 17.44 -7.00 -2.69
C LEU A 131 17.58 -5.57 -3.21
N VAL A 132 18.16 -5.44 -4.40
CA VAL A 132 18.24 -4.16 -5.12
C VAL A 132 17.56 -4.31 -6.48
N SER A 133 16.70 -3.36 -6.83
CA SER A 133 16.01 -3.34 -8.12
C SER A 133 16.98 -3.09 -9.28
N GLU A 134 16.54 -3.37 -10.51
CA GLU A 134 17.27 -2.97 -11.72
C GLU A 134 17.46 -1.44 -11.83
N THR A 135 16.64 -0.67 -11.11
CA THR A 135 16.73 0.79 -10.97
C THR A 135 17.61 1.25 -9.80
N GLY A 136 18.30 0.34 -9.11
CA GLY A 136 19.22 0.67 -8.01
C GLY A 136 18.56 1.03 -6.67
N ARG A 137 17.25 0.79 -6.52
CA ARG A 137 16.49 1.04 -5.27
C ARG A 137 16.51 -0.21 -4.39
N MET A 138 16.62 -0.04 -3.08
CA MET A 138 16.45 -1.16 -2.13
C MET A 138 15.00 -1.68 -2.18
N VAL A 139 14.84 -3.00 -2.31
CA VAL A 139 13.56 -3.71 -2.41
C VAL A 139 13.37 -4.54 -1.15
N ARG A 140 12.57 -4.01 -0.20
CA ARG A 140 12.22 -4.59 1.11
C ARG A 140 13.43 -4.88 2.02
N GLN A 141 13.44 -4.27 3.21
CA GLN A 141 14.33 -4.72 4.27
C GLN A 141 13.75 -6.00 4.89
N THR A 142 14.59 -7.00 5.16
CA THR A 142 14.19 -8.23 5.85
C THR A 142 13.87 -7.91 7.31
N THR A 143 12.61 -7.57 7.60
CA THR A 143 12.13 -7.39 8.97
C THR A 143 12.03 -8.74 9.66
N GLN A 144 12.94 -9.02 10.60
CA GLN A 144 12.79 -10.13 11.52
C GLN A 144 11.57 -9.91 12.41
N THR A 145 10.53 -10.71 12.24
CA THR A 145 9.46 -10.90 13.22
C THR A 145 10.04 -11.66 14.41
N GLY A 146 10.72 -10.92 15.31
CA GLY A 146 11.66 -11.47 16.30
C GLY A 146 11.37 -11.13 17.77
N GLU A 147 10.15 -10.72 18.12
CA GLU A 147 9.77 -10.40 19.53
C GLU A 147 8.85 -11.44 20.19
N THR A 148 8.86 -12.70 19.73
CA THR A 148 8.07 -13.82 20.29
C THR A 148 8.95 -14.90 20.95
N SER A 149 9.95 -14.49 21.74
CA SER A 149 10.71 -15.41 22.65
C SER A 149 11.44 -14.67 23.79
N ARG A 150 10.68 -14.00 24.68
CA ARG A 150 11.22 -13.52 25.96
C ARG A 150 10.27 -13.47 27.16
N ILE A 151 9.01 -13.85 26.97
CA ILE A 151 8.02 -14.04 28.03
C ILE A 151 7.54 -15.49 27.95
N ASP A 152 8.35 -16.41 28.49
CA ASP A 152 7.95 -17.77 28.96
C ASP A 152 9.17 -18.59 29.43
N GLN A 153 10.01 -18.01 30.30
CA GLN A 153 11.03 -18.75 31.07
C GLN A 153 11.05 -18.37 32.56
N GLN A 154 9.87 -18.16 33.15
CA GLN A 154 9.66 -18.27 34.59
C GLN A 154 8.39 -19.11 34.84
N HIS A 155 8.48 -20.11 35.72
CA HIS A 155 7.48 -21.14 36.06
C HIS A 155 7.36 -22.39 35.16
N ALA A 156 8.35 -23.29 35.23
CA ALA A 156 8.14 -24.74 35.09
C ALA A 156 9.27 -25.57 35.75
N VAL A 157 9.26 -25.68 37.08
CA VAL A 157 10.02 -26.72 37.81
C VAL A 157 9.00 -27.69 38.39
N GLY A 158 8.96 -28.93 37.88
CA GLY A 158 7.99 -29.93 38.32
C GLY A 158 8.01 -31.23 37.51
N ASP A 159 8.70 -32.23 38.04
CA ASP A 159 8.51 -33.69 37.91
C ASP A 159 8.14 -34.34 36.56
N ALA A 160 9.01 -35.25 36.12
CA ALA A 160 8.74 -36.23 35.07
C ALA A 160 8.33 -37.60 35.65
N LYS A 161 7.38 -38.31 34.99
CA LYS A 161 7.32 -39.80 35.02
C LYS A 161 6.32 -40.40 34.02
N ASN A 162 6.68 -41.62 33.56
CA ASN A 162 5.89 -42.61 32.80
C ASN A 162 5.56 -42.21 31.33
N VAL A 163 5.83 -42.97 30.24
CA VAL A 163 5.95 -44.42 29.94
C VAL A 163 4.61 -45.10 29.58
N GLY A 164 4.57 -45.72 28.38
CA GLY A 164 3.43 -46.41 27.76
C GLY A 164 2.86 -45.61 26.58
N ASP A 165 3.03 -45.90 25.28
CA ASP A 165 3.22 -47.13 24.45
C ASP A 165 1.92 -47.66 23.79
N MET A 166 2.08 -48.11 22.52
CA MET A 166 1.15 -48.81 21.62
C MET A 166 -0.29 -48.26 21.37
N GLY A 167 -0.60 -48.10 20.07
CA GLY A 167 -1.63 -48.99 19.49
C GLY A 167 -2.85 -48.38 18.80
N LYS A 168 -2.81 -48.36 17.46
CA LYS A 168 -3.93 -48.33 16.48
C LYS A 168 -5.34 -48.72 17.00
N THR A 169 -6.40 -48.00 16.57
CA THR A 169 -7.42 -48.45 15.58
C THR A 169 -8.66 -47.51 15.50
N ARG A 170 -9.35 -47.56 14.34
CA ARG A 170 -10.59 -46.87 13.87
C ARG A 170 -11.77 -46.70 14.86
N VAL A 171 -12.37 -45.49 14.90
CA VAL A 171 -13.71 -45.06 14.33
C VAL A 171 -14.92 -46.03 14.48
N PRO A 172 -16.21 -45.60 14.73
CA PRO A 172 -16.82 -44.25 14.89
C PRO A 172 -17.76 -44.09 16.15
N VAL A 173 -18.47 -42.94 16.25
CA VAL A 173 -19.94 -42.75 16.49
C VAL A 173 -20.27 -41.50 17.35
N GLU A 174 -21.44 -40.91 17.06
CA GLU A 174 -22.19 -39.82 17.71
C GLU A 174 -22.29 -39.95 19.26
N VAL A 175 -22.59 -38.92 20.07
CA VAL A 175 -23.83 -38.10 20.10
C VAL A 175 -23.58 -36.78 20.85
N ALA A 176 -24.26 -35.70 20.43
CA ALA A 176 -24.29 -34.43 21.16
C ALA A 176 -25.54 -34.26 22.04
N ARG A 177 -25.38 -33.84 23.31
CA ARG A 177 -26.13 -32.74 23.94
C ARG A 177 -25.72 -32.41 25.39
N ASP A 178 -26.02 -31.17 25.75
CA ASP A 178 -26.34 -30.62 27.08
C ASP A 178 -25.48 -31.00 28.30
N GLN A 179 -24.84 -29.97 28.89
CA GLN A 179 -25.38 -29.44 30.14
C GLN A 179 -24.93 -28.01 30.48
N ALA A 180 -25.91 -27.15 30.78
CA ALA A 180 -25.70 -25.84 31.40
C ALA A 180 -26.28 -25.81 32.83
N LYS A 181 -25.42 -25.50 33.82
CA LYS A 181 -25.77 -24.97 35.16
C LYS A 181 -24.50 -24.39 35.78
N ARG A 182 -24.42 -23.07 35.99
CA ARG A 182 -24.93 -22.37 37.19
C ARG A 182 -24.38 -22.91 38.51
N PHE A 183 -23.29 -22.30 38.98
CA PHE A 183 -23.05 -22.11 40.41
C PHE A 183 -23.36 -20.65 40.82
N LYS A 184 -23.58 -20.41 42.11
CA LYS A 184 -24.13 -19.14 42.65
C LYS A 184 -23.68 -18.94 44.09
N GLN A 185 -23.53 -17.68 44.54
CA GLN A 185 -23.14 -17.26 45.91
C GLN A 185 -21.67 -17.55 46.27
N LYS A 186 -20.99 -16.83 47.17
CA LYS A 186 -21.32 -15.67 48.06
C LYS A 186 -19.98 -14.92 48.33
N SER A 187 -19.91 -13.59 48.33
CA SER A 187 -19.97 -12.67 49.49
C SER A 187 -19.52 -11.28 48.97
N ALA A 188 -19.96 -10.08 49.38
CA ALA A 188 -20.55 -9.50 50.61
C ALA A 188 -19.56 -8.60 51.39
N SER A 189 -20.07 -7.48 51.94
CA SER A 189 -19.36 -6.30 52.49
C SER A 189 -18.65 -5.41 51.43
N ALA A 190 -18.51 -4.09 51.60
CA ALA A 190 -18.96 -3.19 52.67
C ALA A 190 -19.61 -1.91 52.10
N ALA A 191 -20.27 -1.11 52.93
CA ALA A 191 -20.91 0.16 52.55
C ALA A 191 -20.22 1.37 53.21
N SER A 192 -20.36 2.55 52.61
CA SER A 192 -20.20 3.84 53.29
C SER A 192 -21.17 4.86 52.70
N GLU A 193 -21.87 5.55 53.60
CA GLU A 193 -22.58 6.82 53.36
C GLU A 193 -21.53 7.97 53.42
N GLN A 194 -21.77 9.28 53.26
CA GLN A 194 -22.95 10.12 53.01
C GLN A 194 -22.44 11.51 52.55
N SER A 195 -23.24 12.37 51.87
CA SER A 195 -23.29 13.86 52.05
C SER A 195 -23.84 14.64 50.83
N ASN A 196 -25.13 14.98 50.92
CA ASN A 196 -25.90 16.12 50.40
C ASN A 196 -25.22 17.30 49.65
N HIS A 197 -25.94 17.82 48.64
CA HIS A 197 -26.33 19.23 48.37
C HIS A 197 -25.34 20.40 48.69
N ASP A 198 -25.13 21.40 47.82
CA ASP A 198 -26.18 22.32 47.31
C ASP A 198 -25.76 23.17 46.06
N ALA A 199 -26.66 24.07 45.62
CA ALA A 199 -26.47 25.12 44.59
C ALA A 199 -27.31 26.39 44.99
N PRO A 200 -27.61 27.44 44.17
CA PRO A 200 -27.18 27.81 42.81
C PRO A 200 -26.92 29.35 42.61
N LEU A 201 -26.94 29.84 41.35
CA LEU A 201 -27.32 31.21 40.85
C LEU A 201 -26.30 32.37 40.64
N LEU A 202 -26.28 32.83 39.37
CA LEU A 202 -26.41 34.22 38.83
C LEU A 202 -25.61 35.43 39.36
N SER A 203 -24.87 36.08 38.43
CA SER A 203 -25.08 37.48 37.97
C SER A 203 -24.27 37.68 36.67
N THR A 204 -24.76 38.10 35.49
CA THR A 204 -25.47 39.32 35.03
C THR A 204 -24.77 40.65 35.29
N GLY A 205 -24.56 41.43 34.21
CA GLY A 205 -23.99 42.79 34.19
C GLY A 205 -23.70 43.20 32.74
N SER A 206 -24.33 44.27 32.24
CA SER A 206 -24.38 44.64 30.81
C SER A 206 -24.24 46.15 30.59
N PHE A 207 -24.68 46.63 29.41
CA PHE A 207 -24.59 48.00 28.82
C PHE A 207 -23.28 48.24 28.04
N GLN A 208 -23.33 48.47 26.72
CA GLN A 208 -23.87 49.63 25.95
C GLN A 208 -22.96 50.87 26.07
N ASP A 209 -22.72 51.65 25.00
CA ASP A 209 -23.68 52.01 23.94
C ASP A 209 -23.18 52.01 22.48
N THR A 210 -24.12 52.29 21.56
CA THR A 210 -23.96 52.49 20.10
C THR A 210 -24.32 53.97 19.78
N PRO A 211 -24.79 54.46 18.59
CA PRO A 211 -24.90 53.94 17.21
C PRO A 211 -24.33 54.97 16.18
N GLN A 212 -24.66 55.13 14.87
CA GLN A 212 -25.48 54.47 13.84
C GLN A 212 -25.07 54.99 12.42
N VAL A 213 -25.78 54.56 11.35
CA VAL A 213 -26.17 55.36 10.15
C VAL A 213 -25.09 55.71 9.08
N VAL A 214 -25.31 55.54 7.77
CA VAL A 214 -26.27 54.71 6.97
C VAL A 214 -25.72 54.58 5.52
N GLY A 215 -26.18 53.60 4.73
CA GLY A 215 -25.83 53.43 3.29
C GLY A 215 -26.77 54.20 2.33
N PRO A 216 -27.15 53.68 1.14
CA PRO A 216 -26.71 52.48 0.40
C PRO A 216 -25.97 52.88 -0.94
N ASP A 217 -26.22 52.48 -2.21
CA ASP A 217 -27.19 51.59 -2.88
C ASP A 217 -26.83 51.27 -4.38
N VAL A 218 -27.62 50.39 -5.03
CA VAL A 218 -27.86 50.17 -6.49
C VAL A 218 -26.70 49.78 -7.44
N CYS A 219 -26.58 48.46 -7.65
CA CYS A 219 -26.85 47.64 -8.86
C CYS A 219 -26.57 48.06 -10.34
N SER A 220 -26.49 46.99 -11.17
CA SER A 220 -26.64 46.87 -12.64
C SER A 220 -25.46 47.33 -13.51
N GLU A 221 -24.83 46.47 -14.35
CA GLU A 221 -25.31 45.67 -15.50
C GLU A 221 -25.57 46.47 -16.79
N ALA A 222 -24.73 46.25 -17.82
CA ALA A 222 -25.12 45.95 -19.21
C ALA A 222 -23.87 45.75 -20.09
N ALA A 223 -23.99 44.97 -21.17
CA ALA A 223 -22.95 44.81 -22.18
C ALA A 223 -23.14 45.77 -23.37
N GLY A 224 -22.07 46.04 -24.14
CA GLY A 224 -22.12 46.83 -25.37
C GLY A 224 -20.90 46.59 -26.25
N GLU A 225 -21.14 46.26 -27.53
CA GLU A 225 -20.10 45.98 -28.53
C GLU A 225 -19.44 47.25 -29.11
N PRO A 226 -18.23 47.15 -29.68
CA PRO A 226 -17.50 48.29 -30.25
C PRO A 226 -18.03 48.71 -31.62
N LYS A 227 -17.77 49.97 -32.00
CA LYS A 227 -17.80 50.39 -33.41
C LYS A 227 -16.85 51.55 -33.70
N GLU A 228 -16.23 51.49 -34.88
CA GLU A 228 -15.40 52.54 -35.46
C GLU A 228 -16.27 53.61 -36.13
N ILE A 229 -15.75 54.85 -36.27
CA ILE A 229 -15.49 55.54 -37.56
C ILE A 229 -15.19 57.05 -37.35
N GLU A 230 -14.01 57.45 -37.82
CA GLU A 230 -13.58 58.72 -38.45
C GLU A 230 -13.83 60.15 -37.87
N GLU A 231 -12.81 60.97 -38.15
CA GLU A 231 -12.73 62.45 -38.32
C GLU A 231 -13.23 63.44 -37.24
N GLY A 232 -12.42 64.47 -37.02
CA GLY A 232 -12.70 65.55 -36.05
C GLY A 232 -11.47 66.36 -35.64
N THR A 233 -10.84 67.09 -36.57
CA THR A 233 -9.76 68.03 -36.24
C THR A 233 -10.26 69.26 -35.48
N GLU A 234 -9.69 69.58 -34.30
CA GLU A 234 -9.34 70.96 -33.93
C GLU A 234 -8.48 71.11 -32.65
N ALA A 235 -8.01 72.35 -32.42
CA ALA A 235 -7.53 72.92 -31.15
C ALA A 235 -6.47 72.17 -30.31
N ALA A 236 -5.19 72.49 -30.54
CA ALA A 236 -4.09 72.07 -29.65
C ALA A 236 -4.01 72.90 -28.34
N PRO A 237 -3.94 72.28 -27.15
CA PRO A 237 -3.57 72.94 -25.91
C PRO A 237 -2.04 72.92 -25.69
N ARG A 238 -1.49 74.01 -25.16
CA ARG A 238 -0.04 74.19 -24.91
C ARG A 238 0.46 73.27 -23.80
N TRP A 239 1.25 72.25 -24.14
CA TRP A 239 2.07 71.52 -23.16
C TRP A 239 3.13 72.46 -22.56
N ARG A 240 3.00 72.79 -21.27
CA ARG A 240 4.03 73.54 -20.54
C ARG A 240 5.25 72.64 -20.33
N GLN A 241 6.39 73.02 -20.91
CA GLN A 241 7.68 72.44 -20.55
C GLN A 241 8.04 72.80 -19.11
N HIS A 242 7.75 71.93 -18.15
CA HIS A 242 8.46 71.91 -16.87
C HIS A 242 9.79 71.17 -17.05
N SER A 243 10.78 71.87 -17.61
CA SER A 243 12.16 71.42 -17.66
C SER A 243 12.76 71.41 -16.24
N VAL A 244 12.60 70.29 -15.53
CA VAL A 244 13.24 70.09 -14.22
C VAL A 244 14.76 70.07 -14.43
N ARG A 245 15.39 71.18 -14.05
CA ARG A 245 16.82 71.47 -14.24
C ARG A 245 17.66 70.63 -13.28
N TRP A 246 17.93 69.38 -13.66
CA TRP A 246 18.88 68.49 -12.99
C TRP A 246 20.33 68.92 -13.24
N GLU A 247 20.72 70.05 -12.66
CA GLU A 247 22.13 70.39 -12.47
C GLU A 247 22.65 69.76 -11.18
N GLY A 248 23.85 69.17 -11.23
CA GLY A 248 24.61 68.87 -10.00
C GLY A 248 24.71 67.40 -9.55
N LEU A 249 24.85 66.43 -10.45
CA LEU A 249 25.38 65.10 -10.07
C LEU A 249 26.30 64.48 -11.13
N ASN A 250 27.45 65.13 -11.34
CA ASN A 250 28.55 64.65 -12.19
C ASN A 250 29.31 63.48 -11.51
N SER A 251 28.67 62.31 -11.38
CA SER A 251 29.36 61.06 -11.05
C SER A 251 29.87 60.38 -12.33
N LYS A 252 31.15 59.99 -12.35
CA LYS A 252 31.74 59.26 -13.49
C LYS A 252 31.30 57.79 -13.46
N ILE A 253 30.03 57.54 -13.80
CA ILE A 253 29.55 56.17 -14.08
C ILE A 253 30.29 55.68 -15.32
N SER A 254 31.21 54.73 -15.15
CA SER A 254 31.93 54.14 -16.28
C SER A 254 30.97 53.38 -17.20
N LEU A 255 31.25 53.36 -18.50
CA LEU A 255 30.44 52.61 -19.47
C LEU A 255 30.35 51.11 -19.14
N SER A 256 31.35 50.57 -18.42
CA SER A 256 31.31 49.21 -17.85
C SER A 256 30.25 49.02 -16.76
N SER A 257 29.97 50.03 -15.93
CA SER A 257 28.95 49.97 -14.88
C SER A 257 27.54 49.82 -15.48
N LEU A 258 27.22 50.61 -16.52
CA LEU A 258 25.96 50.50 -17.26
C LEU A 258 25.78 49.11 -17.92
N TYR A 259 26.88 48.48 -18.33
CA TYR A 259 26.85 47.13 -18.91
C TYR A 259 26.55 46.04 -17.87
N VAL A 260 27.11 46.17 -16.66
CA VAL A 260 26.79 45.30 -15.52
C VAL A 260 25.33 45.50 -15.10
N PHE A 261 24.86 46.74 -14.97
CA PHE A 261 23.49 47.03 -14.55
C PHE A 261 22.44 46.44 -15.51
N ARG A 262 22.69 46.52 -16.83
CA ARG A 262 21.84 45.87 -17.85
C ARG A 262 21.82 44.33 -17.72
N ARG A 263 22.96 43.69 -17.43
CA ARG A 263 23.02 42.23 -17.22
C ARG A 263 22.28 41.80 -15.96
N VAL A 264 22.41 42.54 -14.85
CA VAL A 264 21.67 42.28 -13.61
C VAL A 264 20.16 42.46 -13.82
N ALA A 265 19.74 43.55 -14.48
CA ALA A 265 18.33 43.79 -14.79
C ALA A 265 17.72 42.68 -15.66
N MET A 266 18.42 42.26 -16.74
CA MET A 266 17.98 41.13 -17.56
C MET A 266 17.90 39.83 -16.77
N PHE A 267 18.87 39.54 -15.89
CA PHE A 267 18.83 38.34 -15.04
C PHE A 267 17.63 38.35 -14.09
N VAL A 268 17.35 39.48 -13.41
CA VAL A 268 16.19 39.63 -12.54
C VAL A 268 14.87 39.46 -13.31
N ILE A 269 14.76 40.03 -14.52
CA ILE A 269 13.59 39.84 -15.39
C ILE A 269 13.43 38.37 -15.80
N CYS A 270 14.52 37.69 -16.20
CA CYS A 270 14.48 36.26 -16.53
C CYS A 270 14.09 35.39 -15.33
N VAL A 271 14.58 35.68 -14.12
CA VAL A 271 14.20 34.96 -12.90
C VAL A 271 12.72 35.20 -12.54
N ALA A 272 12.23 36.44 -12.67
CA ALA A 272 10.83 36.77 -12.42
C ALA A 272 9.88 36.10 -13.44
N LEU A 273 10.25 36.10 -14.73
CA LEU A 273 9.49 35.38 -15.76
C LEU A 273 9.52 33.87 -15.55
N LEU A 274 10.67 33.31 -15.14
CA LEU A 274 10.79 31.89 -14.82
C LEU A 274 9.90 31.52 -13.62
N SER A 275 9.96 32.28 -12.52
CA SER A 275 9.11 32.01 -11.35
C SER A 275 7.62 32.17 -11.65
N ALA A 276 7.23 33.16 -12.45
CA ALA A 276 5.86 33.32 -12.94
C ALA A 276 5.43 32.12 -13.82
N SER A 277 6.28 31.66 -14.74
CA SER A 277 5.98 30.50 -15.61
C SER A 277 5.87 29.19 -14.82
N ILE A 278 6.69 29.01 -13.78
CA ILE A 278 6.61 27.86 -12.87
C ILE A 278 5.32 27.94 -12.03
N ALA A 279 4.97 29.12 -11.52
CA ALA A 279 3.73 29.31 -10.76
C ALA A 279 2.49 29.06 -11.61
N THR A 280 2.43 29.55 -12.85
CA THR A 280 1.32 29.29 -13.76
C THR A 280 1.28 27.83 -14.21
N ALA A 281 2.44 27.19 -14.48
CA ALA A 281 2.49 25.76 -14.81
C ALA A 281 2.03 24.89 -13.63
N PHE A 282 2.43 25.23 -12.39
CA PHE A 282 2.01 24.52 -11.18
C PHE A 282 0.52 24.74 -10.88
N SER A 283 0.00 25.96 -11.07
CA SER A 283 -1.44 26.26 -10.96
C SER A 283 -2.25 25.49 -12.00
N HIS A 284 -1.80 25.47 -13.26
CA HIS A 284 -2.46 24.72 -14.33
C HIS A 284 -2.35 23.21 -14.12
N TRP A 285 -1.25 22.70 -13.57
CA TRP A 285 -1.12 21.29 -13.19
C TRP A 285 -2.06 20.91 -12.04
N ARG A 286 -2.27 21.79 -11.05
CA ARG A 286 -3.31 21.63 -10.02
C ARG A 286 -4.75 21.72 -10.56
N GLN A 287 -4.97 22.50 -11.61
CA GLN A 287 -6.29 22.66 -12.26
C GLN A 287 -6.59 21.58 -13.30
N ILE A 288 -5.56 20.90 -13.83
CA ILE A 288 -5.72 19.59 -14.44
C ILE A 288 -5.91 18.59 -13.28
N GLY A 289 -7.13 18.55 -12.75
CA GLY A 289 -7.56 17.41 -11.96
C GLY A 289 -7.25 16.13 -12.73
N LEU A 290 -6.80 15.09 -12.01
CA LEU A 290 -6.62 13.76 -12.61
C LEU A 290 -7.88 13.44 -13.42
N LYS A 291 -7.72 13.12 -14.72
CA LYS A 291 -8.86 12.74 -15.55
C LYS A 291 -9.61 11.64 -14.80
N PRO A 292 -10.93 11.77 -14.57
CA PRO A 292 -11.68 10.74 -13.86
C PRO A 292 -11.44 9.41 -14.58
N GLN A 293 -10.81 8.47 -13.89
CA GLN A 293 -10.36 7.21 -14.48
C GLN A 293 -11.61 6.48 -14.96
N GLN A 294 -11.72 6.27 -16.27
CA GLN A 294 -12.93 5.71 -16.85
C GLN A 294 -13.05 4.25 -16.42
N ILE A 295 -14.07 3.96 -15.61
CA ILE A 295 -14.38 2.62 -15.12
C ILE A 295 -14.94 1.80 -16.29
N ILE A 296 -14.28 0.69 -16.60
CA ILE A 296 -14.76 -0.30 -17.58
C ILE A 296 -15.97 -1.03 -16.99
N GLY A 297 -15.92 -1.33 -15.70
CA GLY A 297 -17.03 -1.82 -14.90
C GLY A 297 -16.63 -2.05 -13.44
N SER A 298 -17.66 -2.18 -12.60
CA SER A 298 -17.57 -2.54 -11.17
C SER A 298 -18.57 -3.68 -10.91
N TRP A 299 -18.16 -4.66 -10.12
CA TRP A 299 -18.98 -5.82 -9.75
C TRP A 299 -18.76 -6.22 -8.28
N ILE A 300 -19.80 -6.77 -7.64
CA ILE A 300 -19.77 -7.31 -6.27
C ILE A 300 -20.13 -8.80 -6.30
N ALA A 301 -19.52 -9.62 -5.44
CA ALA A 301 -19.92 -11.01 -5.24
C ALA A 301 -21.38 -11.15 -4.74
N GLU A 302 -22.06 -12.25 -5.06
CA GLU A 302 -23.49 -12.46 -4.69
C GLU A 302 -23.74 -12.52 -3.17
N ASP A 303 -22.68 -12.64 -2.36
CA ASP A 303 -22.67 -12.72 -0.90
C ASP A 303 -22.06 -11.47 -0.21
N ASP A 304 -21.80 -10.40 -0.97
CA ASP A 304 -21.05 -9.20 -0.56
C ASP A 304 -19.62 -9.47 -0.02
N SER A 305 -19.04 -10.66 -0.24
CA SER A 305 -17.72 -11.02 0.32
C SER A 305 -16.54 -10.22 -0.26
N PHE A 306 -16.68 -9.69 -1.48
CA PHE A 306 -15.73 -8.76 -2.09
C PHE A 306 -16.32 -8.02 -3.30
N SER A 307 -15.56 -7.05 -3.82
CA SER A 307 -15.82 -6.40 -5.10
C SER A 307 -14.57 -6.22 -5.96
N LEU A 308 -14.80 -5.97 -7.24
CA LEU A 308 -13.80 -5.88 -8.30
C LEU A 308 -14.15 -4.75 -9.27
N THR A 309 -13.22 -3.81 -9.51
CA THR A 309 -13.35 -2.74 -10.51
C THR A 309 -12.14 -2.71 -11.42
N PHE A 310 -12.37 -2.53 -12.73
CA PHE A 310 -11.34 -2.33 -13.76
C PHE A 310 -11.43 -0.93 -14.39
N TYR A 311 -10.28 -0.29 -14.60
CA TYR A 311 -10.15 1.04 -15.17
C TYR A 311 -9.45 1.01 -16.54
N GLU A 312 -9.79 1.93 -17.45
CA GLU A 312 -9.24 1.99 -18.81
C GLU A 312 -7.73 2.27 -18.89
N ASP A 313 -7.11 2.75 -17.82
CA ASP A 313 -5.67 3.01 -17.75
C ASP A 313 -4.83 1.78 -17.35
N GLY A 314 -5.47 0.62 -17.14
CA GLY A 314 -4.82 -0.61 -16.71
C GLY A 314 -4.73 -0.80 -15.20
N ASN A 315 -5.37 0.05 -14.39
CA ASN A 315 -5.52 -0.21 -12.94
C ASN A 315 -6.77 -1.04 -12.62
N CYS A 316 -6.74 -1.73 -11.49
CA CYS A 316 -7.91 -2.37 -10.90
C CYS A 316 -7.83 -2.38 -9.37
N VAL A 317 -9.01 -2.54 -8.75
CA VAL A 317 -9.19 -2.58 -7.30
C VAL A 317 -9.95 -3.85 -6.95
N VAL A 318 -9.45 -4.56 -5.93
CA VAL A 318 -10.14 -5.65 -5.23
C VAL A 318 -10.37 -5.19 -3.79
N PHE A 319 -11.62 -5.08 -3.38
CA PHE A 319 -11.97 -4.73 -2.00
C PHE A 319 -12.63 -5.92 -1.30
N ASN A 320 -11.92 -6.47 -0.32
CA ASN A 320 -12.38 -7.51 0.59
C ASN A 320 -12.74 -6.83 1.93
N PRO A 321 -14.02 -6.73 2.32
CA PRO A 321 -14.42 -6.03 3.53
C PRO A 321 -13.75 -6.53 4.82
N SER A 322 -13.57 -7.84 4.92
CA SER A 322 -13.02 -8.56 6.07
C SER A 322 -11.68 -9.24 5.76
N GLY A 323 -10.78 -8.55 5.04
CA GLY A 323 -9.44 -9.06 4.76
C GLY A 323 -8.53 -8.11 3.99
N ASN A 324 -7.50 -8.69 3.36
CA ASN A 324 -6.51 -7.95 2.58
C ASN A 324 -7.10 -7.47 1.26
N SER A 325 -7.55 -6.23 1.22
CA SER A 325 -7.86 -5.53 -0.04
C SER A 325 -6.60 -5.11 -0.78
N TRP A 326 -6.70 -5.00 -2.10
CA TRP A 326 -5.56 -4.76 -2.99
C TRP A 326 -5.93 -3.82 -4.14
N SER A 327 -4.96 -3.03 -4.59
CA SER A 327 -5.08 -2.16 -5.77
C SER A 327 -3.77 -2.16 -6.54
N GLY A 328 -3.83 -2.23 -7.86
CA GLY A 328 -2.63 -2.25 -8.70
C GLY A 328 -2.93 -2.35 -10.19
N GLU A 329 -1.89 -2.62 -10.97
CA GLU A 329 -2.00 -2.79 -12.41
C GLU A 329 -2.62 -4.16 -12.74
N TYR A 330 -3.30 -4.25 -13.88
CA TYR A 330 -3.65 -5.52 -14.52
C TYR A 330 -3.18 -5.53 -15.99
N GLU A 331 -2.88 -6.73 -16.48
CA GLU A 331 -2.51 -6.95 -17.87
C GLU A 331 -3.51 -7.89 -18.53
N TRP A 332 -4.21 -7.40 -19.55
CA TRP A 332 -5.03 -8.24 -20.43
C TRP A 332 -4.13 -8.94 -21.44
N THR A 333 -3.79 -10.20 -21.18
CA THR A 333 -2.90 -10.99 -22.03
C THR A 333 -3.70 -11.80 -23.05
N VAL A 334 -3.49 -11.53 -24.35
CA VAL A 334 -4.06 -12.36 -25.42
C VAL A 334 -3.50 -13.78 -25.31
N ARG A 335 -4.37 -14.75 -24.96
CA ARG A 335 -4.00 -16.14 -24.79
C ARG A 335 -3.55 -16.74 -26.13
N THR A 336 -2.24 -16.84 -26.34
CA THR A 336 -1.69 -17.66 -27.43
C THR A 336 -2.18 -19.09 -27.27
N HIS A 337 -2.56 -19.72 -28.38
CA HIS A 337 -3.00 -21.11 -28.35
C HIS A 337 -1.77 -22.01 -28.34
N ASP A 338 -1.16 -22.13 -27.16
CA ASP A 338 0.07 -22.88 -26.91
C ASP A 338 -0.18 -24.38 -27.13
N GLN A 339 -0.08 -24.79 -28.40
CA GLN A 339 0.03 -26.19 -28.82
C GLN A 339 1.40 -26.74 -28.39
N GLN A 340 1.54 -27.00 -27.08
CA GLN A 340 2.61 -27.85 -26.58
C GLN A 340 2.38 -29.26 -27.11
N LEU A 341 3.26 -29.68 -28.03
CA LEU A 341 3.25 -31.00 -28.67
C LEU A 341 3.65 -32.10 -27.66
N LEU A 342 2.73 -32.45 -26.76
CA LEU A 342 2.67 -33.79 -26.19
C LEU A 342 2.38 -34.79 -27.30
N ALA A 343 2.86 -36.02 -27.16
CA ALA A 343 2.61 -37.06 -28.16
C ALA A 343 1.13 -37.44 -28.19
N ASP A 344 0.59 -37.77 -29.37
CA ASP A 344 -0.85 -37.94 -29.66
C ASP A 344 -1.60 -39.03 -28.84
N ASN A 345 -0.96 -39.65 -27.85
CA ASN A 345 -1.51 -40.71 -26.99
C ASN A 345 -1.20 -40.52 -25.48
N GLU A 346 -0.58 -39.41 -25.08
CA GLU A 346 -0.26 -39.15 -23.67
C GLU A 346 -1.38 -38.33 -22.99
N GLU A 347 -2.23 -39.00 -22.22
CA GLU A 347 -3.18 -38.34 -21.32
C GLU A 347 -2.45 -37.88 -20.04
N ALA A 348 -2.52 -36.59 -19.74
CA ALA A 348 -2.01 -36.00 -18.51
C ALA A 348 -3.08 -35.14 -17.84
N THR A 349 -3.06 -35.08 -16.50
CA THR A 349 -3.92 -34.18 -15.73
C THR A 349 -3.12 -33.64 -14.55
N THR A 350 -3.20 -32.33 -14.32
CA THR A 350 -2.55 -31.64 -13.21
C THR A 350 -3.60 -30.80 -12.49
N GLN A 351 -3.88 -31.14 -11.24
CA GLN A 351 -4.63 -30.29 -10.34
C GLN A 351 -3.71 -29.18 -9.81
N ILE A 352 -4.22 -27.95 -9.81
CA ILE A 352 -3.50 -26.73 -9.42
C ILE A 352 -4.14 -26.13 -8.17
N ALA A 353 -5.47 -26.11 -8.10
CA ALA A 353 -6.23 -25.63 -6.94
C ALA A 353 -7.38 -26.59 -6.58
N ALA A 354 -7.89 -26.45 -5.36
CA ALA A 354 -9.17 -27.03 -4.96
C ALA A 354 -10.32 -26.07 -5.34
N THR A 355 -11.52 -26.62 -5.50
CA THR A 355 -12.77 -25.87 -5.69
C THR A 355 -13.50 -25.71 -4.37
N GLU A 356 -13.96 -24.51 -4.04
CA GLU A 356 -14.85 -24.31 -2.89
C GLU A 356 -16.28 -24.78 -3.23
N PRO A 357 -17.13 -25.11 -2.23
CA PRO A 357 -18.45 -25.70 -2.47
C PRO A 357 -19.39 -24.85 -3.33
N ASP A 358 -19.22 -23.53 -3.31
CA ASP A 358 -20.10 -22.56 -3.95
C ASP A 358 -19.57 -22.04 -5.30
N ASP A 359 -18.35 -22.43 -5.72
CA ASP A 359 -17.82 -22.08 -7.04
C ASP A 359 -18.50 -22.91 -8.15
N VAL A 360 -18.79 -22.27 -9.29
CA VAL A 360 -19.20 -23.03 -10.49
C VAL A 360 -17.95 -23.57 -11.18
N VAL A 361 -17.74 -24.89 -11.17
CA VAL A 361 -16.63 -25.51 -11.92
C VAL A 361 -16.95 -25.59 -13.41
N GLY A 362 -16.00 -25.24 -14.29
CA GLY A 362 -16.16 -25.45 -15.73
C GLY A 362 -15.00 -25.01 -16.63
N ASP A 363 -15.03 -25.48 -17.88
CA ASP A 363 -14.02 -25.22 -18.92
C ASP A 363 -13.70 -23.72 -19.13
N VAL A 364 -12.43 -23.42 -19.39
CA VAL A 364 -11.91 -22.10 -19.80
C VAL A 364 -11.87 -21.98 -21.33
N ARG A 365 -12.86 -21.29 -21.88
CA ARG A 365 -13.11 -21.14 -23.32
C ARG A 365 -12.03 -20.27 -23.98
N PRO A 366 -11.81 -20.38 -25.31
CA PRO A 366 -10.93 -19.48 -26.05
C PRO A 366 -11.40 -18.02 -26.09
N THR A 367 -12.67 -17.77 -25.75
CA THR A 367 -13.30 -16.44 -25.69
C THR A 367 -13.18 -15.77 -24.32
N ASP A 368 -12.78 -16.51 -23.28
CA ASP A 368 -12.65 -15.95 -21.95
C ASP A 368 -11.38 -15.09 -21.89
N GLY A 369 -11.49 -13.90 -21.29
CA GLY A 369 -10.35 -13.03 -21.03
C GLY A 369 -9.36 -13.70 -20.08
N TYR A 370 -8.09 -13.34 -20.20
CA TYR A 370 -7.06 -13.77 -19.27
C TYR A 370 -6.33 -12.53 -18.76
N VAL A 371 -6.38 -12.33 -17.45
CA VAL A 371 -5.91 -11.14 -16.76
C VAL A 371 -4.89 -11.54 -15.71
N ARG A 372 -3.73 -10.89 -15.76
CA ARG A 372 -2.69 -10.98 -14.74
C ARG A 372 -2.78 -9.79 -13.80
N PHE A 373 -2.84 -10.03 -12.50
CA PHE A 373 -2.74 -8.98 -11.48
C PHE A 373 -1.27 -8.64 -11.25
N ARG A 374 -0.87 -7.44 -11.65
CA ARG A 374 0.50 -6.93 -11.54
C ARG A 374 0.64 -6.12 -10.26
N SER A 375 0.82 -6.82 -9.15
CA SER A 375 1.10 -6.18 -7.85
C SER A 375 2.46 -5.46 -7.88
N SER A 376 2.46 -4.18 -7.50
CA SER A 376 3.70 -3.44 -7.20
C SER A 376 4.24 -3.73 -5.79
N ALA A 377 3.41 -4.36 -4.95
CA ALA A 377 3.77 -4.89 -3.64
C ALA A 377 4.18 -6.38 -3.74
N LEU A 378 4.89 -6.88 -2.73
CA LEU A 378 5.31 -8.28 -2.61
C LEU A 378 4.21 -9.18 -2.02
N GLU A 379 2.96 -8.72 -2.01
CA GLU A 379 1.81 -9.39 -1.43
C GLU A 379 0.87 -9.87 -2.55
N PRO A 380 0.33 -11.10 -2.46
CA PRO A 380 -0.62 -11.61 -3.45
C PRO A 380 -1.96 -10.87 -3.38
N THR A 381 -2.63 -10.76 -4.52
CA THR A 381 -4.02 -10.32 -4.57
C THR A 381 -4.90 -11.43 -4.02
N PHE A 382 -5.56 -11.20 -2.88
CA PHE A 382 -6.58 -12.12 -2.36
C PHE A 382 -7.95 -11.74 -2.88
N VAL A 383 -8.75 -12.71 -3.32
CA VAL A 383 -10.10 -12.51 -3.84
C VAL A 383 -10.99 -13.64 -3.35
N GLY A 384 -12.06 -13.33 -2.59
CA GLY A 384 -12.92 -14.37 -1.99
C GLY A 384 -12.12 -15.38 -1.13
N GLY A 385 -11.11 -14.88 -0.40
CA GLY A 385 -10.17 -15.70 0.40
C GLY A 385 -9.05 -16.41 -0.38
N LYS A 386 -9.01 -16.33 -1.71
CA LYS A 386 -8.07 -17.09 -2.58
C LYS A 386 -6.95 -16.21 -3.11
N GLU A 387 -5.72 -16.72 -3.08
CA GLU A 387 -4.55 -16.09 -3.70
C GLU A 387 -4.63 -16.19 -5.23
N LEU A 388 -4.88 -15.07 -5.92
CA LEU A 388 -5.00 -14.98 -7.38
C LEU A 388 -3.93 -14.06 -7.96
N SER A 389 -2.90 -14.63 -8.60
CA SER A 389 -1.93 -13.87 -9.41
C SER A 389 -2.38 -13.71 -10.87
N ASP A 390 -3.04 -14.73 -11.41
CA ASP A 390 -3.65 -14.77 -12.73
C ASP A 390 -5.12 -15.22 -12.58
N ALA A 391 -6.02 -14.68 -13.40
CA ALA A 391 -7.42 -15.10 -13.46
C ALA A 391 -7.99 -15.06 -14.89
N PHE A 392 -9.09 -15.76 -15.09
CA PHE A 392 -9.91 -15.70 -16.30
C PHE A 392 -11.15 -14.84 -16.06
N LEU A 393 -11.56 -14.07 -17.06
CA LEU A 393 -12.75 -13.22 -17.01
C LEU A 393 -13.74 -13.62 -18.10
N ARG A 394 -14.97 -13.94 -17.71
CA ARG A 394 -16.07 -14.22 -18.64
C ARG A 394 -17.27 -13.34 -18.31
N LEU A 395 -17.63 -12.44 -19.21
CA LEU A 395 -18.85 -11.66 -19.11
C LEU A 395 -20.04 -12.46 -19.66
N SER A 396 -21.12 -12.55 -18.88
CA SER A 396 -22.35 -13.29 -19.19
C SER A 396 -23.56 -12.37 -18.99
N GLY A 397 -23.77 -11.44 -19.92
CA GLY A 397 -24.73 -10.34 -19.75
C GLY A 397 -24.19 -9.34 -18.73
N ASN A 398 -24.90 -9.17 -17.62
CA ASN A 398 -24.48 -8.30 -16.51
C ASN A 398 -23.71 -9.05 -15.41
N GLU A 399 -23.58 -10.38 -15.51
CA GLU A 399 -22.77 -11.21 -14.60
C GLU A 399 -21.32 -11.24 -15.10
N LEU A 400 -20.34 -10.91 -14.26
CA LEU A 400 -18.93 -11.20 -14.51
C LEU A 400 -18.54 -12.46 -13.73
N GLN A 401 -18.01 -13.45 -14.44
CA GLN A 401 -17.46 -14.65 -13.82
C GLN A 401 -15.94 -14.52 -13.75
N LEU A 402 -15.41 -14.58 -12.52
CA LEU A 402 -13.98 -14.58 -12.20
C LEU A 402 -13.52 -16.03 -12.01
N GLY A 403 -12.83 -16.56 -13.01
CA GLY A 403 -12.33 -17.93 -13.02
C GLY A 403 -10.91 -18.04 -12.51
N TYR A 404 -10.64 -18.90 -11.53
CA TYR A 404 -9.29 -19.26 -11.12
C TYR A 404 -8.97 -20.71 -11.53
N LEU A 405 -7.73 -20.96 -11.96
CA LEU A 405 -7.36 -22.23 -12.61
C LEU A 405 -7.32 -23.39 -11.61
N THR A 406 -8.18 -24.39 -11.79
CA THR A 406 -8.30 -25.56 -10.88
C THR A 406 -7.60 -26.78 -11.43
N THR A 407 -7.81 -27.08 -12.71
CA THR A 407 -7.29 -28.29 -13.37
C THR A 407 -6.79 -27.99 -14.77
N VAL A 408 -5.71 -28.65 -15.19
CA VAL A 408 -5.30 -28.69 -16.59
C VAL A 408 -5.27 -30.14 -17.05
N HIS A 409 -5.92 -30.41 -18.18
CA HIS A 409 -5.94 -31.71 -18.83
C HIS A 409 -5.23 -31.60 -20.17
N TRP A 410 -4.46 -32.62 -20.52
CA TRP A 410 -3.94 -32.83 -21.86
C TRP A 410 -4.45 -34.18 -22.34
N ARG A 411 -5.10 -34.20 -23.51
CA ARG A 411 -5.72 -35.39 -24.09
C ARG A 411 -5.80 -35.23 -25.60
N ASP A 412 -5.47 -36.28 -26.36
CA ASP A 412 -5.55 -36.30 -27.83
C ASP A 412 -4.81 -35.11 -28.50
N GLY A 413 -3.72 -34.64 -27.88
CA GLY A 413 -2.96 -33.44 -28.30
C GLY A 413 -3.59 -32.09 -27.90
N GLU A 414 -4.82 -32.05 -27.38
CA GLU A 414 -5.47 -30.84 -26.90
C GLU A 414 -5.14 -30.54 -25.43
N LYS A 415 -4.81 -29.27 -25.14
CA LYS A 415 -4.76 -28.73 -23.77
C LYS A 415 -6.12 -28.12 -23.41
N ARG A 416 -6.80 -28.71 -22.44
CA ARG A 416 -8.05 -28.20 -21.84
C ARG A 416 -7.78 -27.74 -20.42
N MET A 417 -8.56 -26.77 -19.95
CA MET A 417 -8.34 -26.12 -18.65
C MET A 417 -9.69 -25.94 -17.98
N GLU A 418 -9.81 -26.35 -16.73
CA GLU A 418 -10.96 -26.11 -15.86
C GLU A 418 -10.63 -24.96 -14.91
N ALA A 419 -11.64 -24.17 -14.58
CA ALA A 419 -11.57 -23.16 -13.53
C ALA A 419 -12.76 -23.28 -12.58
N GLY A 420 -12.55 -22.87 -11.33
CA GLY A 420 -13.63 -22.51 -10.42
C GLY A 420 -14.03 -21.07 -10.73
N TRP A 421 -15.31 -20.84 -11.05
CA TRP A 421 -15.84 -19.53 -11.44
C TRP A 421 -16.65 -18.92 -10.30
N ILE A 422 -16.12 -17.85 -9.72
CA ILE A 422 -16.83 -17.00 -8.76
C ILE A 422 -17.73 -16.04 -9.55
N LYS A 423 -18.96 -15.85 -9.10
CA LYS A 423 -19.95 -14.97 -9.73
C LYS A 423 -19.96 -13.58 -9.13
N LEU A 424 -20.00 -12.56 -9.99
CA LEU A 424 -20.05 -11.15 -9.60
C LEU A 424 -21.20 -10.46 -10.34
N GLY A 425 -22.14 -9.88 -9.61
CA GLY A 425 -23.20 -9.04 -10.16
C GLY A 425 -22.67 -7.65 -10.51
N GLN A 426 -22.99 -7.12 -11.69
CA GLN A 426 -22.64 -5.74 -12.05
C GLN A 426 -23.26 -4.77 -11.04
N GLN A 427 -22.42 -3.91 -10.47
CA GLN A 427 -22.90 -2.92 -9.53
C GLN A 427 -23.53 -1.73 -10.25
N HIS A 428 -24.60 -1.21 -9.66
CA HIS A 428 -25.05 0.15 -9.87
C HIS A 428 -24.83 0.91 -8.56
N PRO A 429 -23.82 1.80 -8.45
CA PRO A 429 -23.58 2.54 -7.22
C PRO A 429 -24.80 3.42 -6.91
N SER A 430 -25.08 3.66 -5.63
CA SER A 430 -26.31 4.33 -5.16
C SER A 430 -26.50 5.78 -5.64
N GLY A 431 -25.50 6.36 -6.30
CA GLY A 431 -25.48 7.75 -6.77
C GLY A 431 -25.30 8.78 -5.66
N LEU A 432 -25.22 8.33 -4.40
CA LEU A 432 -25.00 9.19 -3.24
C LEU A 432 -23.52 9.50 -3.07
N GLU A 433 -23.21 10.77 -2.80
CA GLU A 433 -21.85 11.17 -2.47
C GLU A 433 -21.45 10.57 -1.10
N PRO A 434 -20.33 9.82 -1.00
CA PRO A 434 -19.96 9.10 0.22
C PRO A 434 -19.81 10.00 1.46
N LEU A 435 -19.32 11.23 1.28
CA LEU A 435 -19.18 12.21 2.36
C LEU A 435 -20.54 12.63 2.94
N SER A 436 -21.49 12.98 2.07
CA SER A 436 -22.85 13.38 2.43
C SER A 436 -23.60 12.21 3.10
N ALA A 437 -23.50 11.00 2.56
CA ALA A 437 -24.13 9.81 3.14
C ALA A 437 -23.53 9.39 4.50
N LEU A 438 -22.23 9.61 4.74
CA LEU A 438 -21.63 9.44 6.07
C LEU A 438 -22.03 10.56 7.04
N ALA A 439 -22.24 11.79 6.56
CA ALA A 439 -22.69 12.93 7.37
C ALA A 439 -24.15 12.81 7.81
N GLU A 440 -25.03 12.28 6.95
CA GLU A 440 -26.45 12.02 7.25
C GLU A 440 -26.69 10.80 8.16
N MET A 441 -25.64 10.01 8.46
CA MET A 441 -25.77 8.78 9.24
C MET A 441 -26.27 9.04 10.67
N GLU A 442 -27.35 8.34 11.05
CA GLU A 442 -27.97 8.40 12.38
C GLU A 442 -26.91 8.27 13.50
N PHE A 443 -26.94 9.18 14.47
CA PHE A 443 -26.01 9.18 15.58
C PHE A 443 -26.33 8.03 16.56
N GLU A 444 -25.47 7.02 16.61
CA GLU A 444 -25.54 5.98 17.63
C GLU A 444 -24.53 6.27 18.77
N PRO A 445 -24.95 6.23 20.04
CA PRO A 445 -24.05 6.48 21.16
C PRO A 445 -23.03 5.34 21.26
N PRO A 446 -21.73 5.63 21.50
CA PRO A 446 -20.70 4.60 21.60
C PRO A 446 -21.02 3.59 22.72
N PRO A 447 -20.70 2.31 22.52
CA PRO A 447 -21.03 1.26 23.48
C PRO A 447 -20.35 1.53 24.82
N LYS A 448 -21.09 1.33 25.92
CA LYS A 448 -20.63 1.58 27.30
C LYS A 448 -19.66 0.51 27.79
N ILE A 449 -18.52 0.36 27.11
CA ILE A 449 -17.43 -0.54 27.48
C ILE A 449 -16.66 0.10 28.64
N GLY A 450 -16.39 -0.69 29.69
CA GLY A 450 -15.84 -0.19 30.96
C GLY A 450 -14.36 0.19 30.97
N PHE A 451 -13.74 0.40 29.80
CA PHE A 451 -12.33 0.77 29.67
C PHE A 451 -12.22 2.21 29.14
N ALA A 452 -11.33 2.99 29.76
CA ALA A 452 -11.20 4.42 29.49
C ALA A 452 -10.33 4.71 28.23
N THR A 453 -10.74 4.16 27.09
CA THR A 453 -10.27 4.64 25.78
C THR A 453 -10.97 5.94 25.41
N GLU A 454 -10.36 6.72 24.53
CA GLU A 454 -10.74 8.12 24.30
C GLU A 454 -12.11 8.27 23.63
N ARG A 455 -12.75 9.43 23.83
CA ARG A 455 -14.06 9.76 23.26
C ARG A 455 -13.95 10.09 21.76
N SER A 456 -13.65 9.08 20.94
CA SER A 456 -13.66 9.21 19.48
C SER A 456 -15.04 9.70 19.01
N PRO A 457 -15.14 10.83 18.27
CA PRO A 457 -16.41 11.31 17.72
C PRO A 457 -17.08 10.29 16.79
N HIS A 458 -18.41 10.36 16.71
CA HIS A 458 -19.19 9.53 15.79
C HIS A 458 -18.92 9.92 14.33
N VAL A 459 -18.94 8.95 13.42
CA VAL A 459 -18.70 9.12 11.98
C VAL A 459 -19.38 10.34 11.37
N SER A 460 -20.69 10.54 11.60
CA SER A 460 -21.43 11.67 11.05
C SER A 460 -20.99 13.03 11.58
N VAL A 461 -20.49 13.11 12.82
CA VAL A 461 -19.93 14.36 13.37
C VAL A 461 -18.62 14.73 12.67
N VAL A 462 -17.76 13.74 12.39
CA VAL A 462 -16.50 13.94 11.64
C VAL A 462 -16.80 14.26 10.17
N ALA A 463 -17.72 13.55 9.54
CA ALA A 463 -18.11 13.77 8.15
C ALA A 463 -18.72 15.18 7.93
N MET A 464 -19.63 15.65 8.81
CA MET A 464 -20.14 17.03 8.74
C MET A 464 -19.02 18.09 8.87
N GLN A 465 -18.03 17.86 9.72
CA GLN A 465 -16.87 18.77 9.88
C GLN A 465 -15.98 18.79 8.63
N LEU A 466 -15.72 17.62 8.04
CA LEU A 466 -14.94 17.50 6.80
C LEU A 466 -15.67 18.09 5.59
N MET A 467 -16.99 17.90 5.49
CA MET A 467 -17.84 18.52 4.47
C MET A 467 -17.77 20.05 4.53
N THR A 468 -17.93 20.62 5.73
CA THR A 468 -17.80 22.07 5.96
C THR A 468 -16.41 22.60 5.54
N GLN A 469 -15.33 21.86 5.81
CA GLN A 469 -13.97 22.25 5.40
C GLN A 469 -13.75 22.16 3.89
N TYR A 470 -14.28 21.12 3.25
CA TYR A 470 -14.18 20.90 1.81
C TYR A 470 -14.93 21.99 1.02
N GLU A 471 -16.18 22.29 1.40
CA GLU A 471 -16.98 23.36 0.80
C GLU A 471 -16.36 24.75 0.96
N THR A 472 -15.78 25.04 2.13
CA THR A 472 -15.16 26.36 2.39
C THR A 472 -13.76 26.53 1.80
N GLY A 473 -13.16 25.47 1.25
CA GLY A 473 -11.77 25.48 0.77
C GLY A 473 -10.76 25.80 1.87
N ALA A 474 -11.13 25.61 3.14
CA ALA A 474 -10.32 26.01 4.28
C ALA A 474 -9.14 25.06 4.46
N ALA A 475 -7.93 25.55 4.20
CA ALA A 475 -6.69 24.86 4.55
C ALA A 475 -6.50 24.87 6.07
N SER A 476 -7.14 23.92 6.77
CA SER A 476 -7.06 23.79 8.22
C SER A 476 -5.64 23.44 8.67
N SER A 477 -5.00 24.36 9.40
CA SER A 477 -3.71 24.11 10.04
C SER A 477 -3.84 23.12 11.19
N ASP A 478 -4.97 23.15 11.89
CA ASP A 478 -5.41 22.10 12.81
C ASP A 478 -6.18 21.03 12.02
N ARG A 479 -5.47 19.98 11.65
CA ARG A 479 -6.02 18.79 10.98
C ARG A 479 -7.16 18.19 11.81
N SER A 480 -8.36 18.11 11.23
CA SER A 480 -9.41 17.21 11.71
C SER A 480 -9.18 15.77 11.21
N ASP A 481 -7.94 15.28 11.33
CA ASP A 481 -7.55 13.88 11.13
C ASP A 481 -8.02 13.07 12.36
N GLY A 482 -9.35 12.96 12.50
CA GLY A 482 -10.01 12.47 13.69
C GLY A 482 -10.13 10.95 13.73
N LEU A 483 -9.72 10.33 14.85
CA LEU A 483 -10.24 9.02 15.22
C LEU A 483 -11.77 9.10 15.28
N CYS A 484 -12.44 8.17 14.62
CA CYS A 484 -13.89 8.15 14.51
C CYS A 484 -14.44 6.78 14.91
N TYR A 485 -15.72 6.75 15.28
CA TYR A 485 -16.42 5.51 15.61
C TYR A 485 -17.76 5.41 14.88
N SER A 486 -18.13 4.19 14.51
CA SER A 486 -19.49 3.82 14.13
C SER A 486 -19.76 2.36 14.48
N VAL A 487 -21.03 2.05 14.74
CA VAL A 487 -21.55 0.67 14.73
C VAL A 487 -21.87 0.24 13.30
N ARG A 488 -22.39 1.16 12.47
CA ARG A 488 -22.94 0.89 11.13
C ARG A 488 -21.95 1.11 9.98
N ALA A 489 -21.01 2.05 10.10
CA ALA A 489 -19.98 2.27 9.09
C ALA A 489 -18.86 1.22 9.22
N HIS A 490 -19.17 -0.01 8.84
CA HIS A 490 -18.22 -1.10 8.62
C HIS A 490 -18.01 -1.34 7.12
N ALA A 491 -16.99 -2.11 6.77
CA ALA A 491 -16.55 -2.33 5.40
C ALA A 491 -17.66 -2.86 4.48
N ASP A 492 -18.50 -3.79 4.97
CA ASP A 492 -19.61 -4.36 4.20
C ASP A 492 -20.71 -3.32 3.92
N PHE A 493 -21.00 -2.43 4.88
CA PHE A 493 -21.91 -1.30 4.65
C PHE A 493 -21.37 -0.33 3.60
N LEU A 494 -20.06 -0.01 3.64
CA LEU A 494 -19.43 0.84 2.63
C LEU A 494 -19.49 0.19 1.24
N LEU A 495 -19.29 -1.12 1.16
CA LEU A 495 -19.40 -1.91 -0.07
C LEU A 495 -20.83 -1.91 -0.62
N GLN A 496 -21.84 -2.24 0.20
CA GLN A 496 -23.24 -2.25 -0.21
C GLN A 496 -23.73 -0.86 -0.65
N GLN A 497 -23.31 0.20 0.05
CA GLN A 497 -23.81 1.56 -0.17
C GLN A 497 -23.09 2.31 -1.30
N PHE A 498 -21.76 2.16 -1.41
CA PHE A 498 -20.92 2.93 -2.33
C PHE A 498 -20.25 2.05 -3.39
N GLY A 499 -19.86 0.83 -3.03
CA GLY A 499 -19.32 -0.16 -3.95
C GLY A 499 -17.85 -0.49 -3.78
N ALA A 500 -17.25 -0.91 -4.88
CA ALA A 500 -15.81 -0.96 -5.00
C ALA A 500 -15.21 0.47 -4.86
N PRO A 501 -14.22 0.68 -3.98
CA PRO A 501 -13.50 1.94 -3.82
C PRO A 501 -12.54 2.24 -4.98
N ASP A 502 -12.06 3.47 -5.07
CA ASP A 502 -11.03 3.87 -6.06
C ASP A 502 -9.61 3.40 -5.70
N GLU A 503 -9.40 3.05 -4.43
CA GLU A 503 -8.15 2.55 -3.87
C GLU A 503 -8.50 1.77 -2.60
N ALA A 504 -7.99 0.55 -2.46
CA ALA A 504 -8.01 -0.22 -1.24
C ALA A 504 -6.73 -1.04 -1.11
N ARG A 505 -6.02 -0.90 0.02
CA ARG A 505 -4.71 -1.52 0.26
C ARG A 505 -4.36 -1.49 1.76
N PRO A 506 -3.34 -2.23 2.22
CA PRO A 506 -2.78 -2.05 3.56
C PRO A 506 -2.33 -0.60 3.85
N VAL A 507 -2.45 -0.19 5.11
CA VAL A 507 -1.85 1.04 5.63
C VAL A 507 -0.33 0.87 5.64
N LEU A 508 0.37 1.66 4.83
CA LEU A 508 1.82 1.53 4.67
C LEU A 508 2.56 2.24 5.83
N PRO A 509 3.80 1.84 6.18
CA PRO A 509 4.51 2.40 7.34
C PRO A 509 4.70 3.92 7.33
N PHE A 510 4.68 4.57 6.15
CA PHE A 510 4.73 6.02 6.02
C PHE A 510 3.35 6.71 6.15
N ASP A 511 2.25 5.98 5.99
CA ASP A 511 0.90 6.45 6.28
C ASP A 511 0.68 6.49 7.81
N LEU A 512 1.18 5.51 8.56
CA LEU A 512 1.13 5.47 10.03
C LEU A 512 1.64 6.78 10.67
N ALA A 513 2.71 7.36 10.11
CA ALA A 513 3.28 8.63 10.59
C ALA A 513 2.38 9.86 10.39
N ARG A 514 1.27 9.73 9.65
CA ARG A 514 0.28 10.78 9.39
C ARG A 514 -1.01 10.60 10.19
N LEU A 515 -1.30 9.39 10.65
CA LEU A 515 -2.52 9.03 11.38
C LEU A 515 -2.47 9.52 12.84
N PRO A 516 -3.64 9.74 13.48
CA PRO A 516 -3.71 10.10 14.89
C PRO A 516 -3.10 9.03 15.80
N LYS A 517 -2.42 9.45 16.87
CA LYS A 517 -1.81 8.54 17.86
C LYS A 517 -2.89 8.00 18.80
N GLY A 518 -2.78 6.72 19.18
CA GLY A 518 -3.61 6.10 20.23
C GLY A 518 -4.36 4.86 19.79
N ALA A 519 -4.71 4.75 18.51
CA ALA A 519 -5.19 3.52 17.90
C ALA A 519 -4.04 2.71 17.28
N ASP A 520 -4.21 1.39 17.18
CA ASP A 520 -3.36 0.56 16.33
C ASP A 520 -3.91 0.56 14.89
N PHE A 521 -2.98 0.57 13.94
CA PHE A 521 -3.22 0.66 12.51
C PHE A 521 -2.33 -0.32 11.70
N GLN A 522 -1.57 -1.20 12.35
CA GLN A 522 -0.61 -2.09 11.67
C GLN A 522 -1.28 -3.12 10.73
N GLU A 523 -2.46 -3.62 11.10
CA GLU A 523 -3.27 -4.53 10.27
C GLU A 523 -4.40 -3.81 9.51
N SER A 524 -4.41 -2.48 9.52
CA SER A 524 -5.51 -1.71 8.94
C SER A 524 -5.37 -1.54 7.43
N GLN A 525 -6.50 -1.43 6.74
CA GLN A 525 -6.57 -1.11 5.32
C GLN A 525 -6.96 0.36 5.10
N ALA A 526 -6.22 1.04 4.23
CA ALA A 526 -6.56 2.37 3.73
C ALA A 526 -7.44 2.23 2.48
N VAL A 527 -8.57 2.93 2.48
CA VAL A 527 -9.60 2.85 1.44
C VAL A 527 -9.97 4.27 0.96
N ARG A 528 -10.26 4.45 -0.34
CA ARG A 528 -10.60 5.75 -0.93
C ARG A 528 -11.92 5.70 -1.71
N TYR A 529 -12.80 6.65 -1.44
CA TYR A 529 -14.05 6.86 -2.19
C TYR A 529 -14.15 8.34 -2.61
N GLY A 530 -13.80 8.63 -3.85
CA GLY A 530 -13.66 9.99 -4.36
C GLY A 530 -12.62 10.79 -3.56
N VAL A 531 -13.09 11.88 -2.95
CA VAL A 531 -12.25 12.74 -2.08
C VAL A 531 -12.07 12.20 -0.67
N LEU A 532 -12.84 11.19 -0.24
CA LEU A 532 -12.69 10.60 1.10
C LEU A 532 -11.59 9.54 1.12
N ARG A 533 -10.73 9.63 2.14
CA ARG A 533 -9.81 8.56 2.56
C ARG A 533 -10.21 8.04 3.93
N LEU A 534 -10.56 6.77 3.97
CA LEU A 534 -10.95 5.99 5.14
C LEU A 534 -9.80 5.09 5.60
N VAL A 535 -9.80 4.71 6.88
CA VAL A 535 -8.97 3.61 7.40
C VAL A 535 -9.87 2.66 8.18
N LEU A 536 -9.86 1.38 7.80
CA LEU A 536 -10.64 0.30 8.41
C LEU A 536 -9.68 -0.68 9.11
N SER A 537 -10.09 -1.27 10.23
CA SER A 537 -9.32 -2.35 10.87
C SER A 537 -9.32 -3.63 10.04
N SER A 538 -8.54 -4.64 10.46
CA SER A 538 -8.61 -6.02 9.93
C SER A 538 -10.00 -6.67 10.13
N GLU A 539 -10.81 -6.18 11.08
CA GLU A 539 -12.23 -6.54 11.24
C GLU A 539 -13.20 -5.69 10.39
N GLY A 540 -12.70 -4.88 9.45
CA GLY A 540 -13.51 -4.01 8.59
C GLY A 540 -14.13 -2.78 9.29
N LYS A 541 -13.82 -2.50 10.56
CA LYS A 541 -14.43 -1.40 11.32
C LYS A 541 -13.76 -0.07 10.99
N LEU A 542 -14.53 0.97 10.68
CA LEU A 542 -14.00 2.31 10.39
C LEU A 542 -13.35 2.94 11.64
N GLN A 543 -12.06 3.29 11.52
CA GLN A 543 -11.24 3.87 12.59
C GLN A 543 -10.94 5.36 12.39
N HIS A 544 -10.81 5.82 11.13
CA HIS A 544 -10.38 7.18 10.78
C HIS A 544 -10.94 7.61 9.43
N ILE A 545 -11.25 8.90 9.28
CA ILE A 545 -11.77 9.55 8.06
C ILE A 545 -10.95 10.82 7.82
N SER A 546 -10.59 11.07 6.56
CA SER A 546 -9.89 12.27 6.11
C SER A 546 -10.30 12.63 4.68
N VAL A 547 -10.03 13.88 4.26
CA VAL A 547 -10.24 14.34 2.87
C VAL A 547 -8.89 14.45 2.15
N VAL A 548 -8.83 14.02 0.89
CA VAL A 548 -7.67 14.14 0.02
C VAL A 548 -7.70 15.50 -0.70
N GLN A 549 -6.56 16.21 -0.72
CA GLN A 549 -6.34 17.55 -1.32
C GLN A 549 -5.15 17.57 -2.29
#